data_AF-A0A9E2RH63-F1
#
_entry.id   AF-A0A9E2RH63-F1
#
_cell.length_a   1.000
_cell.length_b   1.000
_cell.length_c   1.000
_cell.angle_alpha   90.00
_cell.angle_beta   90.00
_cell.angle_gamma   90.00
#
_symmetry.space_group_name_H-M   'P 1'
#
loop_
_entity.id
_entity.type
_entity.pdbx_description
1 polymer ?
#
loop_
_entity_poly.entity_id
_entity_poly.type
_entity_poly.pdbx_seq_one_letter_code
_entity_poly.pdbx_strand_id
1 'polypeptide(L)'
;MRYLPLPRRAVPFVAVATVVLLAWLGWGSISYPEAFWAPGDLSRYHADVAHCVHCHEPFQGPSPTKCLACHSEKRFAVRSKPSVSDFHREVISQRKTCLACHTEHRGALAQITTNAMFNPHGEFIFRATGTSSCSACHEFGSDVVARPTLLDNEVVRHLFDEGDGAHHRGRMANCVQCHVGGQREIEDDEQGK
;
A
#
# COMPACT_ATOMS: atom_id res chain seq x y z
N MET A 1 -28.70 33.39 -13.66
CA MET A 1 -28.33 33.61 -12.25
C MET A 1 -27.84 35.05 -12.11
N ARG A 2 -28.58 35.92 -11.41
CA ARG A 2 -28.15 37.30 -11.12
C ARG A 2 -27.41 37.29 -9.78
N TYR A 3 -26.09 37.44 -9.81
CA TYR A 3 -25.32 37.65 -8.59
C TYR A 3 -25.57 39.07 -8.08
N LEU A 4 -26.08 39.21 -6.86
CA LEU A 4 -26.14 40.50 -6.18
C LEU A 4 -24.69 40.98 -5.91
N PRO A 5 -24.35 42.23 -6.25
CA PRO A 5 -23.00 42.74 -6.01
C PRO A 5 -22.69 42.74 -4.51
N LEU A 6 -21.51 42.24 -4.15
CA LEU A 6 -21.02 42.27 -2.77
C LEU A 6 -21.07 43.71 -2.23
N PRO A 7 -21.67 43.95 -1.05
CA PRO A 7 -21.68 45.28 -0.46
C PRO A 7 -20.24 45.76 -0.26
N ARG A 8 -19.95 47.03 -0.62
CA ARG A 8 -18.59 47.60 -0.58
C ARG A 8 -17.89 47.43 0.76
N ARG A 9 -18.64 47.37 1.87
CA ARG A 9 -18.13 47.14 3.23
C ARG A 9 -17.64 45.71 3.47
N ALA A 10 -18.13 44.73 2.71
CA ALA A 10 -17.71 43.33 2.81
C ALA A 10 -16.47 43.02 1.96
N VAL A 11 -16.16 43.84 0.96
CA VAL A 11 -14.99 43.66 0.08
C VAL A 11 -13.66 43.50 0.84
N PRO A 12 -13.29 44.35 1.81
CA PRO A 12 -12.03 44.18 2.54
C PRO A 12 -12.00 42.90 3.37
N PHE A 13 -13.13 42.51 3.96
CA PHE A 13 -13.25 41.26 4.73
C PHE A 13 -13.07 40.04 3.83
N VAL A 14 -13.72 40.02 2.66
CA VAL A 14 -13.59 38.94 1.68
C VAL A 14 -12.15 38.87 1.16
N ALA A 15 -11.51 40.00 0.89
CA ALA A 15 -10.13 40.06 0.43
C ALA A 15 -9.17 39.48 1.49
N VAL A 16 -9.28 39.92 2.75
CA VAL A 16 -8.46 39.41 3.85
C VAL A 16 -8.70 37.91 4.06
N ALA A 17 -9.95 37.47 4.09
CA ALA A 17 -10.28 36.05 4.23
C ALA A 17 -9.68 35.21 3.09
N THR A 18 -9.73 35.72 1.85
CA THR A 18 -9.13 35.06 0.69
C THR A 18 -7.61 34.96 0.83
N VAL A 19 -6.94 36.05 1.21
CA VAL A 19 -5.48 36.05 1.40
C VAL A 19 -5.06 35.09 2.51
N VAL A 20 -5.79 35.07 3.63
CA VAL A 20 -5.53 34.14 4.74
C VAL A 20 -5.70 32.70 4.28
N LEU A 21 -6.76 32.39 3.52
CA LEU A 21 -6.99 31.05 2.96
C LEU A 21 -5.85 30.63 2.02
N LEU A 22 -5.43 31.51 1.11
CA LEU A 22 -4.34 31.23 0.18
C LEU A 22 -3.00 31.03 0.91
N ALA A 23 -2.72 31.85 1.93
CA ALA A 23 -1.53 31.68 2.76
C ALA A 23 -1.55 30.35 3.54
N TRP A 24 -2.70 29.98 4.10
CA TRP A 24 -2.88 28.70 4.81
C TRP A 24 -2.73 27.49 3.88
N LEU A 25 -3.36 27.51 2.70
CA LEU A 25 -3.21 26.47 1.69
C LEU A 25 -1.78 26.37 1.17
N GLY A 26 -1.12 27.50 0.91
CA GLY A 26 0.27 27.54 0.46
C GLY A 26 1.23 26.98 1.52
N TRP A 27 1.09 27.41 2.77
CA TRP A 27 1.85 26.87 3.90
C TRP A 27 1.60 25.38 4.09
N GLY A 28 0.34 24.94 4.18
CA GLY A 28 -0.03 23.53 4.37
C GLY A 28 0.51 22.64 3.25
N SER A 29 0.47 23.10 2.01
CA SER A 29 0.99 22.36 0.85
C SER A 29 2.52 22.17 0.89
N ILE A 30 3.27 23.13 1.47
CA ILE A 30 4.73 23.06 1.58
C ILE A 30 5.14 22.27 2.83
N SER A 31 4.48 22.50 3.95
CA SER A 31 4.84 21.91 5.24
C SER A 31 4.30 20.49 5.44
N TYR A 32 3.15 20.17 4.83
CA TYR A 32 2.45 18.89 5.00
C TYR A 32 1.86 18.39 3.67
N PRO A 33 2.68 18.22 2.61
CA PRO A 33 2.20 17.81 1.29
C PRO A 33 1.45 16.48 1.32
N GLU A 34 1.91 15.54 2.15
CA GLU A 34 1.29 14.24 2.35
C GLU A 34 -0.15 14.38 2.89
N ALA A 35 -0.37 15.18 3.94
CA ALA A 35 -1.69 15.27 4.58
C ALA A 35 -2.72 16.05 3.75
N PHE A 36 -2.27 17.02 2.95
CA PHE A 36 -3.17 17.84 2.12
C PHE A 36 -3.48 17.18 0.77
N TRP A 37 -2.55 16.39 0.24
CA TRP A 37 -2.59 15.95 -1.15
C TRP A 37 -2.29 14.46 -1.37
N ALA A 38 -1.95 13.68 -0.33
CA ALA A 38 -1.68 12.26 -0.52
C ALA A 38 -2.98 11.49 -0.86
N PRO A 39 -2.93 10.60 -1.86
CA PRO A 39 -4.08 9.78 -2.25
C PRO A 39 -4.39 8.62 -1.27
N GLY A 40 -3.67 8.49 -0.16
CA GLY A 40 -3.72 7.38 0.79
C GLY A 40 -2.38 6.67 0.96
N ASP A 41 -2.31 5.63 1.79
CA ASP A 41 -1.05 4.93 2.07
C ASP A 41 -0.59 4.05 0.91
N LEU A 42 0.73 4.00 0.70
CA LEU A 42 1.37 3.02 -0.17
C LEU A 42 1.18 1.59 0.36
N SER A 43 1.24 0.63 -0.54
CA SER A 43 1.26 -0.79 -0.24
C SER A 43 2.55 -1.18 0.46
N ARG A 44 2.50 -2.28 1.21
CA ARG A 44 3.67 -2.86 1.89
C ARG A 44 4.87 -3.14 0.98
N TYR A 45 4.66 -3.25 -0.33
CA TYR A 45 5.73 -3.49 -1.30
C TYR A 45 6.60 -2.25 -1.53
N HIS A 46 6.09 -1.06 -1.20
CA HIS A 46 6.79 0.21 -1.29
C HIS A 46 6.79 0.96 0.06
N ALA A 47 6.72 0.23 1.18
CA ALA A 47 6.72 0.82 2.52
C ALA A 47 7.95 1.71 2.79
N ASP A 48 9.07 1.42 2.13
CA ASP A 48 10.32 2.17 2.26
C ASP A 48 10.41 3.41 1.35
N VAL A 49 9.36 3.72 0.57
CA VAL A 49 9.33 4.88 -0.33
C VAL A 49 8.74 6.08 0.41
N ALA A 50 9.57 7.09 0.66
CA ALA A 50 9.20 8.23 1.51
C ALA A 50 8.73 9.49 0.76
N HIS A 51 8.96 9.60 -0.55
CA HIS A 51 8.66 10.84 -1.29
C HIS A 51 7.89 10.58 -2.57
N CYS A 52 6.84 11.37 -2.81
CA CYS A 52 5.96 11.28 -4.00
C CYS A 52 6.76 11.32 -5.31
N VAL A 53 7.84 12.11 -5.36
CA VAL A 53 8.70 12.33 -6.54
C VAL A 53 9.55 11.12 -6.95
N HIS A 54 9.58 10.07 -6.12
CA HIS A 54 10.18 8.79 -6.49
C HIS A 54 9.38 8.07 -7.57
N CYS A 55 8.06 8.30 -7.62
CA CYS A 55 7.18 7.72 -8.63
C CYS A 55 6.62 8.77 -9.58
N HIS A 56 6.29 9.96 -9.06
CA HIS A 56 5.61 11.02 -9.80
C HIS A 56 6.56 11.98 -10.50
N GLU A 57 6.16 12.38 -11.70
CA GLU A 57 6.66 13.56 -12.39
C GLU A 57 5.75 14.77 -12.09
N PRO A 58 6.31 15.99 -11.98
CA PRO A 58 5.52 17.20 -11.76
C PRO A 58 4.38 17.32 -12.76
N PHE A 59 3.15 17.44 -12.25
CA PHE A 59 1.90 17.59 -13.01
C PHE A 59 1.56 16.47 -14.01
N GLN A 60 2.30 15.36 -13.99
CA GLN A 60 2.09 14.24 -14.92
C GLN A 60 1.74 12.93 -14.22
N GLY A 61 1.89 12.88 -12.90
CA GLY A 61 1.61 11.67 -12.14
C GLY A 61 2.74 10.64 -12.24
N PRO A 62 2.49 9.37 -11.90
CA PRO A 62 3.52 8.34 -11.92
C PRO A 62 3.99 8.01 -13.34
N SER A 63 5.30 7.87 -13.54
CA SER A 63 5.88 7.58 -14.87
C SER A 63 6.57 6.22 -14.95
N PRO A 64 6.53 5.53 -16.11
CA PRO A 64 7.25 4.26 -16.29
C PRO A 64 8.75 4.39 -16.05
N THR A 65 9.35 5.53 -16.42
CA THR A 65 10.77 5.81 -16.20
C THR A 65 11.13 5.77 -14.72
N LYS A 66 10.29 6.35 -13.86
CA LYS A 66 10.46 6.33 -12.40
C LYS A 66 10.35 4.91 -11.84
N CYS A 67 9.40 4.11 -12.33
CA CYS A 67 9.28 2.70 -11.95
C CYS A 67 10.54 1.90 -12.31
N LEU A 68 11.07 2.11 -13.51
CA LEU A 68 12.26 1.40 -14.04
C LEU A 68 13.57 1.76 -13.31
N ALA A 69 13.61 2.89 -12.60
CA ALA A 69 14.77 3.26 -11.77
C ALA A 69 15.05 2.21 -10.69
N CYS A 70 14.00 1.59 -10.14
CA CYS A 70 14.11 0.50 -9.15
C CYS A 70 13.84 -0.88 -9.76
N HIS A 71 12.93 -0.97 -10.76
CA HIS A 71 12.51 -2.20 -11.42
C HIS A 71 13.13 -2.37 -12.81
N SER A 72 14.47 -2.45 -12.88
CA SER A 72 15.16 -2.66 -14.15
C SER A 72 14.99 -4.07 -14.70
N GLU A 73 15.14 -4.23 -16.01
CA GLU A 73 15.11 -5.54 -16.68
C GLU A 73 16.09 -6.53 -16.05
N LYS A 74 17.31 -6.09 -15.72
CA LYS A 74 18.30 -6.89 -15.01
C LYS A 74 17.78 -7.38 -13.65
N ARG A 75 17.06 -6.53 -12.91
CA ARG A 75 16.47 -6.91 -11.62
C ARG A 75 15.39 -7.96 -11.79
N PHE A 76 14.55 -7.85 -12.82
CA PHE A 76 13.55 -8.87 -13.13
C PHE A 76 14.20 -10.20 -13.49
N ALA A 77 15.25 -10.20 -14.32
CA ALA A 77 15.96 -11.41 -14.71
C ALA A 77 16.57 -12.16 -13.51
N VAL A 78 17.03 -11.43 -12.48
CA VAL A 78 17.66 -12.01 -11.29
C VAL A 78 16.65 -12.40 -10.21
N ARG A 79 15.53 -11.66 -10.08
CA ARG A 79 14.61 -11.79 -8.93
C ARG A 79 13.24 -12.35 -9.25
N SER A 80 12.99 -12.79 -10.48
CA SER A 80 11.71 -13.35 -10.89
C SER A 80 11.87 -14.64 -11.68
N LYS A 81 10.77 -15.40 -11.80
CA LYS A 81 10.73 -16.59 -12.66
C LYS A 81 10.92 -16.16 -14.13
N PRO A 82 11.52 -17.00 -14.99
CA PRO A 82 11.77 -16.66 -16.40
C PRO A 82 10.53 -16.13 -17.12
N SER A 83 9.37 -16.77 -16.94
CA SER A 83 8.10 -16.35 -17.54
C SER A 83 7.66 -14.94 -17.13
N VAL A 84 7.91 -14.53 -15.88
CA VAL A 84 7.60 -13.19 -15.39
C VAL A 84 8.57 -12.18 -15.97
N SER A 85 9.87 -12.52 -16.01
CA SER A 85 10.89 -11.63 -16.58
C SER A 85 10.66 -11.40 -18.07
N ASP A 86 10.31 -12.43 -18.83
CA ASP A 86 10.10 -12.32 -20.28
C ASP A 86 8.83 -11.51 -20.59
N PHE A 87 7.75 -11.71 -19.82
CA PHE A 87 6.55 -10.88 -19.94
C PHE A 87 6.85 -9.40 -19.69
N HIS A 88 7.54 -9.08 -18.59
CA HIS A 88 7.86 -7.68 -18.28
C HIS A 88 8.84 -7.08 -19.29
N ARG A 89 9.77 -7.87 -19.85
CA ARG A 89 10.66 -7.40 -20.93
C ARG A 89 9.86 -6.90 -22.13
N GLU A 90 8.82 -7.62 -22.52
CA GLU A 90 7.95 -7.20 -23.63
C GLU A 90 7.11 -5.96 -23.29
N VAL A 91 6.59 -5.86 -22.06
CA VAL A 91 5.87 -4.65 -21.62
C VAL A 91 6.78 -3.42 -21.67
N ILE A 92 8.04 -3.58 -21.25
CA ILE A 92 9.05 -2.51 -21.24
C ILE A 92 9.47 -2.15 -22.68
N SER A 93 9.70 -3.14 -23.55
CA SER A 93 10.09 -2.92 -24.95
C SER A 93 9.04 -2.10 -25.70
N GLN A 94 7.76 -2.35 -25.41
CA GLN A 94 6.61 -1.64 -25.97
C GLN A 94 6.33 -0.29 -25.29
N ARG A 95 7.11 0.11 -24.27
CA ARG A 95 6.93 1.34 -23.47
C ARG A 95 5.52 1.50 -22.90
N LYS A 96 4.88 0.39 -22.53
CA LYS A 96 3.56 0.41 -21.91
C LYS A 96 3.64 0.94 -20.48
N THR A 97 2.55 1.55 -20.01
CA THR A 97 2.46 1.98 -18.62
C THR A 97 2.38 0.80 -17.67
N CYS A 98 3.17 0.84 -16.59
CA CYS A 98 3.09 -0.12 -15.49
C CYS A 98 1.72 -0.05 -14.80
N LEU A 99 1.07 1.12 -14.84
CA LEU A 99 -0.18 1.42 -14.14
C LEU A 99 -1.39 0.71 -14.75
N ALA A 100 -1.26 0.12 -15.94
CA ALA A 100 -2.33 -0.69 -16.53
C ALA A 100 -2.64 -1.93 -15.69
N CYS A 101 -1.65 -2.44 -14.98
CA CYS A 101 -1.78 -3.60 -14.09
C CYS A 101 -1.45 -3.26 -12.63
N HIS A 102 -0.63 -2.25 -12.38
CA HIS A 102 -0.20 -1.87 -11.03
C HIS A 102 -0.90 -0.62 -10.52
N THR A 103 -1.42 -0.66 -9.30
CA THR A 103 -2.10 0.48 -8.67
C THR A 103 -1.66 0.61 -7.23
N GLU A 104 -1.26 1.82 -6.86
CA GLU A 104 -0.79 2.17 -5.54
C GLU A 104 -1.80 3.09 -4.82
N HIS A 105 -1.53 3.48 -3.57
CA HIS A 105 -2.39 4.32 -2.73
C HIS A 105 -3.73 3.66 -2.40
N ARG A 106 -3.70 2.34 -2.19
CA ARG A 106 -4.89 1.56 -1.81
C ARG A 106 -4.82 1.04 -0.38
N GLY A 107 -3.82 1.48 0.39
CA GLY A 107 -3.54 1.04 1.76
C GLY A 107 -2.40 0.04 1.84
N ALA A 108 -1.75 -0.04 3.01
CA ALA A 108 -0.59 -0.90 3.27
C ALA A 108 -0.82 -2.39 2.94
N LEU A 109 -2.05 -2.87 3.11
CA LEU A 109 -2.42 -4.26 2.82
C LEU A 109 -3.00 -4.43 1.41
N ALA A 110 -2.99 -3.44 0.54
CA ALA A 110 -3.51 -3.61 -0.81
C ALA A 110 -2.54 -4.40 -1.71
N GLN A 111 -3.10 -5.17 -2.62
CA GLN A 111 -2.34 -5.73 -3.72
C GLN A 111 -2.09 -4.66 -4.77
N ILE A 112 -0.82 -4.52 -5.17
CA ILE A 112 -0.45 -3.57 -6.22
C ILE A 112 -0.92 -4.05 -7.59
N THR A 113 -0.86 -5.35 -7.89
CA THR A 113 -1.26 -5.90 -9.20
C THR A 113 -2.74 -6.25 -9.25
N THR A 114 -3.48 -5.72 -10.21
CA THR A 114 -4.87 -6.08 -10.46
C THR A 114 -4.99 -7.56 -10.87
N ASN A 115 -6.03 -8.24 -10.37
CA ASN A 115 -6.33 -9.66 -10.62
C ASN A 115 -5.23 -10.66 -10.20
N ALA A 116 -4.24 -10.24 -9.41
CA ALA A 116 -3.31 -11.17 -8.80
C ALA A 116 -3.96 -11.86 -7.59
N MET A 117 -3.69 -13.16 -7.43
CA MET A 117 -4.00 -13.86 -6.18
C MET A 117 -3.24 -13.17 -5.06
N PHE A 118 -3.97 -12.72 -4.05
CA PHE A 118 -3.46 -11.86 -2.99
C PHE A 118 -3.42 -12.62 -1.67
N ASN A 119 -2.28 -12.60 -1.00
CA ASN A 119 -2.15 -13.02 0.39
C ASN A 119 -2.43 -11.82 1.32
N PRO A 120 -3.61 -11.74 1.98
CA PRO A 120 -3.94 -10.67 2.91
C PRO A 120 -3.05 -10.64 4.15
N HIS A 121 -2.41 -11.76 4.47
CA HIS A 121 -1.52 -11.90 5.61
C HIS A 121 -0.09 -11.43 5.29
N GLY A 122 0.27 -11.36 3.99
CA GLY A 122 1.63 -11.05 3.54
C GLY A 122 2.66 -12.14 3.83
N GLU A 123 3.93 -11.86 3.54
CA GLU A 123 5.03 -12.82 3.74
C GLU A 123 5.24 -13.17 5.22
N PHE A 124 4.79 -12.28 6.12
CA PHE A 124 4.92 -12.45 7.56
C PHE A 124 4.29 -13.74 8.05
N ILE A 125 3.15 -14.15 7.50
CA ILE A 125 2.46 -15.37 7.95
C ILE A 125 3.27 -16.63 7.65
N PHE A 126 3.92 -16.68 6.49
CA PHE A 126 4.77 -17.78 6.08
C PHE A 126 6.04 -17.84 6.93
N ARG A 127 6.52 -16.66 7.32
CA ARG A 127 7.60 -16.55 8.28
C ARG A 127 7.19 -17.10 9.66
N ALA A 128 6.15 -16.56 10.27
CA ALA A 128 5.67 -16.95 11.59
C ALA A 128 5.37 -18.45 11.70
N THR A 129 4.74 -19.03 10.67
CA THR A 129 4.33 -20.44 10.68
C THR A 129 5.38 -21.42 10.15
N GLY A 130 6.47 -20.92 9.54
CA GLY A 130 7.43 -21.76 8.83
C GLY A 130 6.88 -22.44 7.56
N THR A 131 5.66 -22.10 7.13
CA THR A 131 5.06 -22.66 5.91
C THR A 131 5.42 -21.83 4.68
N SER A 132 5.16 -22.36 3.48
CA SER A 132 5.50 -21.68 2.21
C SER A 132 4.39 -21.73 1.15
N SER A 133 3.22 -22.28 1.51
CA SER A 133 2.08 -22.42 0.61
C SER A 133 0.80 -21.94 1.29
N CYS A 134 -0.03 -21.22 0.54
CA CYS A 134 -1.38 -20.84 0.98
C CYS A 134 -2.20 -22.08 1.38
N SER A 135 -1.96 -23.22 0.72
CA SER A 135 -2.67 -24.47 0.99
C SER A 135 -2.30 -25.13 2.33
N ALA A 136 -1.25 -24.65 3.00
CA ALA A 136 -0.92 -25.10 4.34
C ALA A 136 -1.97 -24.63 5.37
N CYS A 137 -2.66 -23.52 5.08
CA CYS A 137 -3.66 -22.93 5.98
C CYS A 137 -5.05 -22.83 5.34
N HIS A 138 -5.15 -22.84 4.01
CA HIS A 138 -6.41 -22.66 3.29
C HIS A 138 -6.74 -23.83 2.36
N GLU A 139 -8.02 -24.16 2.31
CA GLU A 139 -8.61 -24.93 1.22
C GLU A 139 -9.14 -23.98 0.15
N PHE A 140 -8.76 -24.24 -1.10
CA PHE A 140 -9.24 -23.50 -2.27
C PHE A 140 -10.21 -24.40 -3.03
N GLY A 141 -11.48 -23.99 -3.09
CA GLY A 141 -12.47 -24.67 -3.93
C GLY A 141 -12.17 -24.52 -5.42
N SER A 142 -12.87 -25.28 -6.26
CA SER A 142 -12.72 -25.23 -7.73
C SER A 142 -13.16 -23.89 -8.36
N ASP A 143 -13.94 -23.10 -7.63
CA ASP A 143 -14.41 -21.80 -8.11
C ASP A 143 -13.43 -20.67 -7.79
N VAL A 144 -12.94 -20.02 -8.84
CA VAL A 144 -11.96 -18.91 -8.81
C VAL A 144 -12.47 -17.67 -8.04
N VAL A 145 -13.77 -17.60 -7.78
CA VAL A 145 -14.45 -16.48 -7.09
C VAL A 145 -14.69 -16.77 -5.59
N ALA A 146 -14.59 -18.03 -5.16
CA ALA A 146 -14.87 -18.40 -3.78
C ALA A 146 -13.74 -17.92 -2.85
N ARG A 147 -14.13 -17.33 -1.70
CA ARG A 147 -13.18 -17.00 -0.64
C ARG A 147 -12.55 -18.30 -0.13
N PRO A 148 -11.21 -18.39 0.00
CA PRO A 148 -10.55 -19.59 0.52
C PRO A 148 -11.04 -19.91 1.93
N THR A 149 -11.33 -21.18 2.20
CA THR A 149 -11.75 -21.63 3.53
C THR A 149 -10.50 -21.85 4.37
N LEU A 150 -10.42 -21.26 5.57
CA LEU A 150 -9.34 -21.57 6.51
C LEU A 150 -9.53 -23.00 7.03
N LEU A 151 -8.48 -23.80 6.99
CA LEU A 151 -8.44 -25.15 7.55
C LEU A 151 -8.41 -25.10 9.08
N ASP A 152 -8.98 -26.13 9.71
CA ASP A 152 -8.76 -26.41 11.14
C ASP A 152 -7.65 -27.45 11.26
N ASN A 153 -6.39 -26.98 11.28
CA ASN A 153 -5.21 -27.84 11.39
C ASN A 153 -4.26 -27.31 12.48
N GLU A 154 -3.21 -28.09 12.77
CA GLU A 154 -2.25 -27.75 13.83
C GLU A 154 -1.56 -26.40 13.60
N VAL A 155 -1.17 -26.08 12.35
CA VAL A 155 -0.53 -24.80 12.01
C VAL A 155 -1.46 -23.62 12.31
N VAL A 156 -2.72 -23.72 11.92
CA VAL A 156 -3.72 -22.67 12.13
C VAL A 156 -4.07 -22.53 13.61
N ARG A 157 -4.24 -23.65 14.34
CA ARG A 157 -4.52 -23.63 15.78
C ARG A 157 -3.37 -23.01 16.57
N HIS A 158 -2.14 -23.47 16.33
CA HIS A 158 -0.96 -22.92 16.99
C HIS A 158 -0.80 -21.41 16.75
N LEU A 159 -1.02 -20.95 15.52
CA LEU A 159 -0.97 -19.52 15.20
C LEU A 159 -1.99 -18.68 15.99
N PHE A 160 -3.20 -19.21 16.20
CA PHE A 160 -4.23 -18.53 16.99
C PHE A 160 -3.93 -18.57 18.49
N ASP A 161 -3.41 -19.70 18.98
CA ASP A 161 -3.03 -19.88 20.39
C ASP A 161 -1.90 -18.93 20.79
N GLU A 162 -0.90 -18.75 19.92
CA GLU A 162 0.24 -17.84 20.15
C GLU A 162 -0.19 -16.35 20.14
N GLY A 163 -1.33 -16.04 19.52
CA GLY A 163 -1.74 -14.66 19.26
C GLY A 163 -2.60 -14.02 20.34
N ASP A 164 -2.99 -14.73 21.39
CA ASP A 164 -3.79 -14.27 22.55
C ASP A 164 -4.83 -13.15 22.26
N GLY A 165 -5.65 -13.30 21.21
CA GLY A 165 -6.62 -12.26 20.80
C GLY A 165 -6.33 -11.52 19.48
N ALA A 166 -5.05 -11.32 19.18
CA ALA A 166 -4.58 -10.45 18.10
C ALA A 166 -4.53 -11.16 16.74
N HIS A 167 -4.17 -12.44 16.70
CA HIS A 167 -4.09 -13.21 15.45
C HIS A 167 -5.43 -13.73 14.93
N HIS A 168 -6.58 -13.21 15.38
CA HIS A 168 -7.90 -13.71 14.99
C HIS A 168 -8.41 -13.18 13.62
N ARG A 169 -9.41 -13.86 13.05
CA ARG A 169 -10.05 -13.44 11.79
C ARG A 169 -10.55 -12.00 11.89
N GLY A 170 -10.23 -11.20 10.86
CA GLY A 170 -10.66 -9.80 10.76
C GLY A 170 -9.82 -8.79 11.55
N ARG A 171 -8.78 -9.22 12.26
CA ARG A 171 -7.90 -8.36 13.09
C ARG A 171 -6.51 -8.15 12.48
N MET A 172 -6.32 -8.47 11.19
CA MET A 172 -5.02 -8.40 10.49
C MET A 172 -4.33 -7.02 10.60
N ALA A 173 -5.11 -5.95 10.66
CA ALA A 173 -4.57 -4.60 10.84
C ALA A 173 -3.91 -4.38 12.22
N ASN A 174 -4.20 -5.22 13.21
CA ASN A 174 -3.56 -5.16 14.53
C ASN A 174 -2.19 -5.85 14.52
N CYS A 175 -1.98 -6.84 13.63
CA CYS A 175 -0.71 -7.55 13.53
C CYS A 175 0.45 -6.60 13.17
N VAL A 176 0.19 -5.61 12.30
CA VAL A 176 1.20 -4.63 11.88
C VAL A 176 1.52 -3.57 12.93
N GLN A 177 0.76 -3.48 14.02
CA GLN A 177 1.09 -2.60 15.16
C GLN A 177 2.30 -3.12 15.93
N CYS A 178 2.43 -4.44 16.00
CA CYS A 178 3.44 -5.16 16.75
C CYS A 178 4.59 -5.62 15.83
N HIS A 179 4.28 -6.03 14.58
CA HIS A 179 5.27 -6.48 13.58
C HIS A 179 5.58 -5.42 12.52
N VAL A 180 5.90 -4.20 12.92
CA VAL A 180 6.32 -3.13 11.99
C VAL A 180 7.54 -3.60 11.18
N GLY A 181 7.48 -3.47 9.85
CA GLY A 181 8.57 -3.91 8.96
C GLY A 181 8.77 -5.43 8.85
N GLY A 182 7.90 -6.25 9.44
CA GLY A 182 7.91 -7.72 9.28
C GLY A 182 8.97 -8.46 10.11
N GLN A 183 9.39 -7.90 11.23
CA GLN A 183 10.24 -8.57 12.24
C GLN A 183 9.45 -9.69 12.94
N ARG A 184 10.11 -10.82 13.23
CA ARG A 184 9.47 -12.00 13.87
C ARG A 184 9.49 -11.93 15.39
N GLU A 185 10.57 -11.39 15.94
CA GLU A 185 10.75 -11.19 17.36
C GLU A 185 10.31 -9.77 17.66
N ILE A 186 9.36 -9.64 18.58
CA ILE A 186 9.05 -8.38 19.22
C ILE A 186 9.74 -8.49 20.57
N GLU A 187 10.56 -7.49 20.92
CA GLU A 187 11.06 -7.43 22.29
C GLU A 187 9.83 -7.27 23.19
N ASP A 188 9.53 -8.32 23.96
CA ASP A 188 8.52 -8.23 25.02
C ASP A 188 9.03 -7.18 26.00
N ASP A 189 8.46 -5.98 25.94
CA ASP A 189 8.62 -5.01 27.00
C ASP A 189 7.98 -5.62 28.25
N GLU A 190 8.77 -6.35 29.05
CA GLU A 190 8.48 -6.69 30.44
C GLU A 190 8.47 -5.43 31.31
N GLN A 191 7.70 -4.41 30.93
CA GLN A 191 7.51 -3.18 31.69
C GLN A 191 6.02 -2.97 31.88
N GLY A 192 5.46 -3.76 32.79
CA GLY A 192 4.07 -3.65 33.21
C GLY A 192 3.79 -4.38 34.53
N LYS A 193 4.50 -4.01 35.59
CA LYS A 193 4.05 -4.21 36.97
C LYS A 193 3.58 -2.88 37.55
#